data_AF-A0A495YX88-F1
#
_entry.id   AF-A0A495YX88-F1
#
_cell.length_a   1.000
_cell.length_b   1.000
_cell.length_c   1.000
_cell.angle_alpha   90.00
_cell.angle_beta   90.00
_cell.angle_gamma   90.00
#
_symmetry.space_group_name_H-M   'P 1'
#
loop_
_entity.id
_entity.type
_entity.pdbx_description
1 polymer ?
#
loop_
_entity_poly.entity_id
_entity_poly.type
_entity_poly.pdbx_seq_one_letter_code
_entity_poly.pdbx_strand_id
1 'polypeptide(L)'
;MNLKDLLRLVCLIFSVMYLSFVQSTFSEQYKHWGLPTDAKTRFGKGRISDIKYFPDGNKIAVATGVGTWIYDVPTGKEIDLQ
;
A
#
# COMPACT_ATOMS: atom_id res chain seq x y z
N MET A 1 -5.77 7.74 38.44
CA MET A 1 -5.59 6.56 37.57
C MET A 1 -4.60 5.61 38.24
N ASN A 2 -4.90 4.32 38.37
CA ASN A 2 -3.97 3.38 39.01
C ASN A 2 -2.88 2.91 38.02
N LEU A 3 -1.80 2.31 38.52
CA LEU A 3 -0.66 1.87 37.71
C LEU A 3 -1.05 0.87 36.59
N LYS A 4 -2.07 0.03 36.84
CA LYS A 4 -2.54 -0.95 35.85
C LYS A 4 -3.26 -0.26 34.70
N ASP A 5 -4.03 0.78 34.98
CA ASP A 5 -4.73 1.57 33.96
C ASP A 5 -3.75 2.42 33.15
N LEU A 6 -2.71 2.97 33.80
CA LEU A 6 -1.62 3.65 33.09
C LEU A 6 -0.88 2.70 32.13
N LEU A 7 -0.54 1.50 32.59
CA LEU A 7 0.15 0.50 31.78
C LEU A 7 -0.69 0.06 30.58
N ARG A 8 -1.99 -0.17 30.79
CA ARG A 8 -2.95 -0.49 29.71
C ARG A 8 -2.97 0.61 28.64
N LEU A 9 -2.99 1.87 29.07
CA LEU A 9 -3.06 3.01 28.16
C LEU A 9 -1.77 3.14 27.33
N VAL A 10 -0.61 2.95 27.95
CA VAL A 10 0.69 2.92 27.26
C VAL A 10 0.74 1.79 26.23
N CYS A 11 0.33 0.57 26.58
CA CYS A 11 0.27 -0.55 25.63
C CYS A 11 -0.67 -0.27 24.45
N LEU A 12 -1.81 0.40 24.71
CA LEU A 12 -2.75 0.81 23.66
C LEU A 12 -2.12 1.82 22.70
N ILE A 13 -1.39 2.81 23.21
CA ILE A 13 -0.68 3.79 22.38
C ILE A 13 0.38 3.09 21.52
N PHE A 14 1.20 2.21 22.11
CA PHE A 14 2.22 1.46 21.35
C PHE A 14 1.61 0.57 20.28
N SER A 15 0.48 -0.09 20.57
CA SER A 15 -0.26 -0.90 19.60
C SER A 15 -0.78 -0.06 18.42
N VAL A 16 -1.37 1.10 18.70
CA VAL A 16 -1.87 2.02 17.66
C VAL A 16 -0.72 2.57 16.81
N MET A 17 0.40 2.96 17.44
CA MET A 17 1.60 3.40 16.74
C MET A 17 2.17 2.29 15.84
N TYR A 18 2.24 1.06 16.33
CA TYR A 18 2.70 -0.09 15.55
C TYR A 18 1.80 -0.36 14.35
N LEU A 19 0.47 -0.36 14.53
CA LEU A 19 -0.50 -0.56 13.44
C LEU A 19 -0.38 0.53 12.36
N SER A 20 -0.12 1.78 12.76
CA SER A 20 0.05 2.90 11.83
C SER A 20 1.35 2.80 11.04
N PHE A 21 2.41 2.28 11.68
CA PHE A 21 3.72 2.09 11.04
C PHE A 21 3.68 1.00 9.95
N VAL A 22 2.95 -0.10 10.18
CA VAL A 22 2.80 -1.20 9.21
C VAL A 22 2.17 -0.72 7.88
N GLN A 23 1.26 0.26 7.90
CA GLN A 23 0.65 0.78 6.67
C GLN A 23 1.63 1.58 5.78
N SER A 24 2.74 2.08 6.35
CA SER A 24 3.65 2.99 5.64
C SER A 24 4.72 2.26 4.81
N THR A 25 4.99 0.98 5.09
CA THR A 25 6.14 0.28 4.50
C THR A 25 5.87 -0.35 3.13
N PHE A 26 4.61 -0.60 2.76
CA PHE A 26 4.29 -1.38 1.55
C PHE A 26 4.09 -0.52 0.29
N SER A 27 3.57 0.70 0.44
CA SER A 27 3.48 1.70 -0.66
C SER A 27 4.86 2.15 -1.18
N GLU A 28 5.94 1.83 -0.48
CA GLU A 28 7.31 2.19 -0.86
C GLU A 28 8.00 1.14 -1.74
N GLN A 29 7.57 -0.13 -1.73
CA GLN A 29 8.33 -1.21 -2.36
C GLN A 29 8.39 -1.09 -3.89
N TYR A 30 7.28 -0.70 -4.53
CA TYR A 30 7.24 -0.52 -5.98
C TYR A 30 8.16 0.63 -6.45
N LYS A 31 8.48 1.57 -5.57
CA LYS A 31 9.34 2.70 -5.93
C LYS A 31 10.76 2.26 -6.25
N HIS A 32 11.17 1.10 -5.76
CA HIS A 32 12.51 0.56 -5.97
C HIS A 32 12.57 -0.64 -6.93
N TRP A 33 11.41 -1.24 -7.25
CA TRP A 33 11.33 -2.39 -8.16
C TRP A 33 11.94 -2.06 -9.52
N GLY A 34 12.94 -2.82 -9.99
CA GLY A 34 13.48 -2.69 -11.35
C GLY A 34 14.02 -1.29 -11.68
N LEU A 35 14.56 -0.59 -10.68
CA LEU A 35 15.29 0.66 -10.90
C LEU A 35 16.68 0.36 -11.50
N PRO A 36 17.16 1.19 -12.45
CA PRO A 36 18.57 1.17 -12.84
C PRO A 36 19.49 1.39 -11.64
N THR A 37 20.73 0.90 -11.72
CA THR A 37 21.73 0.90 -10.63
C THR A 37 21.91 2.27 -9.95
N ASP A 38 21.70 3.37 -10.67
CA ASP A 38 21.89 4.73 -10.17
C ASP A 38 20.59 5.49 -9.86
N ALA A 39 19.42 4.85 -10.03
CA ALA A 39 18.14 5.49 -9.75
C ALA A 39 17.76 5.34 -8.27
N LYS A 40 17.41 6.46 -7.62
CA LYS A 40 17.08 6.49 -6.19
C LYS A 40 15.66 6.06 -5.87
N THR A 41 14.69 6.44 -6.71
CA THR A 41 13.26 6.15 -6.50
C THR A 41 12.49 6.35 -7.80
N ARG A 42 11.37 5.64 -7.96
CA ARG A 42 10.44 5.81 -9.08
C ARG A 42 9.34 6.80 -8.72
N PHE A 43 9.18 7.83 -9.55
CA PHE A 43 8.04 8.73 -9.47
C PHE A 43 6.94 8.25 -10.43
N GLY A 44 5.75 8.00 -9.87
CA GLY A 44 4.59 7.57 -10.63
C GLY A 44 4.60 6.10 -11.06
N LYS A 45 3.54 5.72 -11.77
CA LYS A 45 3.19 4.32 -12.10
C LYS A 45 3.35 3.99 -13.58
N GLY A 46 4.01 4.85 -14.35
CA GLY A 46 4.17 4.68 -15.79
C GLY A 46 2.88 4.93 -16.60
N ARG A 47 2.96 4.69 -17.91
CA ARG A 47 1.85 4.85 -18.85
C ARG A 47 0.92 3.63 -18.82
N ILE A 48 -0.39 3.84 -18.81
CA ILE A 48 -1.40 2.78 -18.87
C ILE A 48 -1.37 2.11 -20.26
N SER A 49 -1.39 0.79 -20.29
CA SER A 49 -1.44 -0.03 -21.51
C SER A 49 -2.73 -0.85 -21.63
N ASP A 50 -3.33 -1.30 -20.53
CA ASP A 50 -4.60 -2.03 -20.53
C ASP A 50 -5.33 -1.90 -19.18
N ILE A 51 -6.64 -2.13 -19.19
CA ILE A 51 -7.51 -2.10 -18.01
C ILE A 51 -8.53 -3.24 -18.09
N LYS A 52 -8.64 -4.05 -17.04
CA LYS A 52 -9.61 -5.16 -16.95
C LYS A 52 -10.27 -5.23 -15.59
N TYR A 53 -11.58 -5.46 -15.56
CA TYR A 53 -12.29 -5.84 -14.34
C TYR A 53 -12.02 -7.30 -13.98
N PHE A 54 -12.03 -7.59 -12.69
CA PHE A 54 -12.13 -8.97 -12.20
C PHE A 54 -13.55 -9.50 -12.41
N PRO A 55 -13.75 -10.83 -12.46
CA PRO A 55 -15.07 -11.42 -12.73
C PRO A 55 -16.17 -10.97 -11.76
N ASP A 56 -15.81 -10.61 -10.52
CA ASP A 56 -16.74 -10.14 -9.49
C ASP A 56 -17.07 -8.64 -9.59
N GLY A 57 -16.40 -7.89 -10.49
CA GLY A 57 -16.59 -6.46 -10.68
C GLY A 57 -16.09 -5.56 -9.55
N ASN A 58 -15.62 -6.11 -8.44
CA ASN A 58 -15.19 -5.35 -7.27
C ASN A 58 -13.76 -4.82 -7.40
N LYS A 59 -12.99 -5.38 -8.34
CA LYS A 59 -11.59 -5.03 -8.56
C LYS A 59 -11.33 -4.72 -10.02
N ILE A 60 -10.33 -3.89 -10.25
CA ILE A 60 -9.82 -3.56 -11.59
C ILE A 60 -8.30 -3.70 -11.61
N ALA A 61 -7.78 -4.40 -12.61
CA ALA A 61 -6.36 -4.47 -12.92
C ALA A 61 -6.02 -3.42 -13.97
N VAL A 62 -5.02 -2.59 -13.69
CA VAL A 62 -4.48 -1.57 -14.59
C VAL A 62 -3.05 -1.95 -14.93
N ALA A 63 -2.83 -2.40 -16.16
CA ALA A 63 -1.50 -2.68 -16.68
C ALA A 63 -0.83 -1.35 -17.09
N THR A 64 0.45 -1.22 -16.73
CA THR A 64 1.26 -0.03 -17.05
C THR A 64 2.64 -0.43 -17.53
N GLY A 65 3.39 0.52 -18.07
CA GLY A 65 4.77 0.31 -18.51
C GLY A 65 5.76 -0.12 -17.42
N VAL A 66 5.38 -0.10 -16.13
CA VAL A 66 6.26 -0.48 -15.01
C VAL A 66 5.69 -1.58 -14.11
N GLY A 67 4.46 -2.02 -14.33
CA GLY A 67 3.80 -3.02 -13.49
C GLY A 67 2.28 -3.07 -13.68
N THR A 68 1.62 -3.96 -12.94
CA THR A 68 0.15 -4.05 -12.90
C THR A 68 -0.34 -3.66 -11.53
N TRP A 69 -1.36 -2.80 -11.48
CA TRP A 69 -1.89 -2.23 -10.26
C TRP A 69 -3.34 -2.67 -10.09
N ILE A 70 -3.69 -3.15 -8.90
CA ILE A 70 -5.07 -3.55 -8.60
C ILE A 70 -5.73 -2.46 -7.78
N TYR A 71 -6.96 -2.10 -8.14
CA TYR A 71 -7.76 -1.14 -7.39
C TYR A 71 -9.09 -1.76 -6.99
N ASP A 72 -9.54 -1.41 -5.80
CA ASP A 72 -10.92 -1.58 -5.35
C ASP A 72 -11.80 -0.61 -6.14
N VAL A 73 -12.82 -1.14 -6.82
CA VAL A 73 -13.69 -0.36 -7.71
C VAL A 73 -14.57 0.62 -6.93
N PRO A 74 -15.24 0.23 -5.82
CA PRO A 74 -16.07 1.15 -5.06
C PRO A 74 -15.31 2.36 -4.51
N THR A 75 -14.11 2.15 -3.98
CA THR A 75 -13.35 3.21 -3.29
C THR A 75 -12.28 3.87 -4.14
N GLY A 76 -11.92 3.27 -5.28
CA GLY A 76 -10.78 3.68 -6.10
C GLY A 76 -9.43 3.48 -5.41
N LYS A 77 -9.40 2.84 -4.23
CA LYS A 77 -8.16 2.61 -3.49
C LYS A 77 -7.38 1.49 -4.14
N GLU A 78 -6.06 1.67 -4.18
CA GLU A 78 -5.15 0.62 -4.55
C GLU A 78 -5.21 -0.52 -3.54
N ILE A 79 -5.31 -1.74 -4.06
CA ILE A 79 -5.19 -2.96 -3.29
C ILE A 79 -3.76 -3.43 -3.45
N ASP A 80 -3.01 -3.34 -2.36
CA ASP A 80 -1.67 -3.88 -2.29
C ASP A 80 -1.76 -5.42 -2.36
N LEU A 81 -1.31 -5.98 -3.48
CA LEU A 81 -1.10 -7.42 -3.60
C LEU A 81 0.36 -7.67 -3.23
N GLN A 82 0.56 -8.24 -2.04
CA GLN A 82 1.88 -8.65 -1.53
C GLN A 82 2.61 -9.59 -2.48
#